data_AF-A0A9W9SM70-F1
#
_entry.id   AF-A0A9W9SM70-F1
#
_cell.length_a   1.000
_cell.length_b   1.000
_cell.length_c   1.000
_cell.angle_alpha   90.00
_cell.angle_beta   90.00
_cell.angle_gamma   90.00
#
_symmetry.space_group_name_H-M   'P 1'
#
loop_
_entity.id
_entity.type
_entity.pdbx_description
1 polymer ?
#
loop_
_entity_poly.entity_id
_entity_poly.type
_entity_poly.pdbx_seq_one_letter_code
_entity_poly.pdbx_strand_id
1 'polypeptide(L)'
;MASALTSEIPGADPAWHRRHDHPYFKESHYKLQRFVREYVDREIAPNVEEWERNAEVPEAAFKRHASLGFLAASAFPIPKEYVKGVTLPAGLSVDEWDEFHDAIIIDEMARCACLGTIWGINGGATVGGPPPRPLWVATAEGKISCSSSAWTATSLSLFGSDVAGLTTIAKKTPDGKHYVLSGEKKWVTQGRWATHGLVAARTGPAGAKGISVFIVPLDNEKISKRKIENSGVSSSGSTYMEFDEILVPAENLLGKENQGFEIIMSTFAHERLWVGITALRLGRVAYEDSYRYALKRETFGKPLFENQVIRQKFSRMANLLEPTQAYVEELVYRSVRLPSLDFSPLAAMLKVQAAHNLEKISRETQQVFGGLGYSRQGQGQRVEQISRDVRVLVVSGGSEEILLDMIAKQQRKLAHL
;
A
#
# COMPACT_ATOMS: atom_id res chain seq x y z
N MET A 1 7.41 30.03 3.69
CA MET A 1 6.39 30.44 2.70
C MET A 1 5.64 29.18 2.28
N ALA A 2 4.31 29.12 2.39
CA ALA A 2 3.55 27.99 1.88
C ALA A 2 3.84 27.87 0.38
N SER A 3 4.51 26.80 -0.04
CA SER A 3 4.78 26.59 -1.46
C SER A 3 3.45 26.49 -2.21
N ALA A 4 3.41 26.91 -3.48
CA ALA A 4 2.24 26.84 -4.37
C ALA A 4 1.62 25.43 -4.48
N LEU A 5 2.28 24.43 -3.91
CA LEU A 5 1.85 23.04 -3.90
C LEU A 5 0.94 22.68 -2.72
N THR A 6 0.92 23.42 -1.61
CA THR A 6 0.00 23.12 -0.49
C THR A 6 -1.41 23.61 -0.81
N SER A 7 -2.41 22.75 -0.64
CA SER A 7 -3.82 23.09 -0.88
C SER A 7 -4.25 24.26 -0.01
N GLU A 8 -5.02 25.20 -0.57
CA GLU A 8 -5.62 26.31 0.18
C GLU A 8 -6.78 25.87 1.08
N ILE A 9 -7.39 24.72 0.79
CA ILE A 9 -8.55 24.20 1.52
C ILE A 9 -8.12 23.75 2.93
N PRO A 10 -8.73 24.27 4.01
CA PRO A 10 -8.41 23.85 5.38
C PRO A 10 -8.66 22.35 5.57
N GLY A 11 -7.67 21.60 6.07
CA GLY A 11 -7.78 20.15 6.29
C GLY A 11 -7.60 19.29 5.04
N ALA A 12 -7.32 19.86 3.86
CA ALA A 12 -6.96 19.09 2.67
C ALA A 12 -5.51 18.58 2.69
N ASP A 13 -4.64 19.24 3.46
CA ASP A 13 -3.26 18.81 3.70
C ASP A 13 -2.98 18.71 5.20
N PRO A 14 -2.04 17.84 5.60
CA PRO A 14 -1.55 17.75 6.98
C PRO A 14 -1.07 19.10 7.51
N ALA A 15 -1.29 19.35 8.80
CA ALA A 15 -0.96 20.63 9.43
C ALA A 15 0.53 21.01 9.31
N TRP A 16 1.44 20.02 9.30
CA TRP A 16 2.90 20.23 9.19
C TRP A 16 3.35 20.89 7.88
N HIS A 17 2.50 20.93 6.84
CA HIS A 17 2.77 21.69 5.61
C HIS A 17 2.84 23.21 5.86
N ARG A 18 2.14 23.70 6.89
CA ARG A 18 2.01 25.13 7.20
C ARG A 18 2.49 25.47 8.61
N ARG A 19 2.57 24.48 9.48
CA ARG A 19 3.04 24.59 10.86
C ARG A 19 4.47 24.12 10.96
N HIS A 20 5.31 24.90 11.61
CA HIS A 20 6.71 24.57 11.89
C HIS A 20 6.93 24.15 13.34
N ASP A 21 5.89 24.20 14.17
CA ASP A 21 5.88 23.78 15.57
C ASP A 21 5.56 22.28 15.70
N HIS A 22 6.39 21.45 15.09
CA HIS A 22 6.34 19.99 15.21
C HIS A 22 7.74 19.43 15.53
N PRO A 23 7.84 18.25 16.18
CA PRO A 23 9.14 17.65 16.47
C PRO A 23 9.69 16.75 15.35
N TYR A 24 8.90 16.47 14.30
CA TYR A 24 9.17 15.37 13.37
C TYR A 24 9.83 15.78 12.05
N PHE A 25 9.38 16.88 11.44
CA PHE A 25 9.77 17.19 10.07
C PHE A 25 11.00 18.10 9.95
N LYS A 26 11.84 17.81 8.95
CA LYS A 26 13.07 18.55 8.61
C LYS A 26 13.07 18.92 7.12
N GLU A 27 14.03 19.74 6.68
CA GLU A 27 14.08 20.26 5.29
C GLU A 27 14.07 19.16 4.21
N SER A 28 14.70 18.00 4.45
CA SER A 28 14.68 16.88 3.49
C SER A 28 13.26 16.31 3.32
N HIS A 29 12.42 16.34 4.35
CA HIS A 29 11.01 15.94 4.28
C HIS A 29 10.21 16.87 3.37
N TYR A 30 10.38 18.19 3.54
CA TYR A 30 9.74 19.18 2.68
C TYR A 30 10.24 19.09 1.23
N LYS A 31 11.54 18.81 1.03
CA LYS A 31 12.11 18.57 -0.30
C LYS A 31 11.46 17.37 -0.98
N LEU A 32 11.34 16.25 -0.26
CA LEU A 32 10.69 15.04 -0.76
C LEU A 32 9.21 15.28 -1.06
N GLN A 33 8.48 15.88 -0.12
CA GLN A 33 7.06 16.20 -0.25
C GLN A 33 6.77 16.97 -1.55
N ARG A 34 7.52 18.05 -1.82
CA ARG A 34 7.34 18.85 -3.04
C ARG A 34 7.63 18.02 -4.30
N PHE A 35 8.71 17.26 -4.30
CA PHE A 35 9.09 16.41 -5.43
C PHE A 35 8.03 15.35 -5.74
N VAL A 36 7.53 14.62 -4.74
CA VAL A 36 6.52 13.57 -4.95
C VAL A 36 5.21 14.19 -5.41
N ARG A 37 4.80 15.32 -4.84
CA ARG A 37 3.59 16.03 -5.26
C ARG A 37 3.66 16.46 -6.73
N GLU A 38 4.76 17.07 -7.16
CA GLU A 38 4.95 17.46 -8.56
C GLU A 38 4.94 16.24 -9.50
N TYR A 39 5.58 15.14 -9.10
CA TYR A 39 5.57 13.89 -9.85
C TYR A 39 4.15 13.33 -9.99
N VAL A 40 3.40 13.27 -8.88
CA VAL A 40 2.02 12.76 -8.89
C VAL A 40 1.12 13.65 -9.74
N ASP A 41 1.18 14.97 -9.57
CA ASP A 41 0.30 15.90 -10.29
C ASP A 41 0.61 15.95 -11.80
N ARG A 42 1.86 15.76 -12.21
CA ARG A 42 2.29 15.85 -13.62
C ARG A 42 2.30 14.52 -14.36
N GLU A 43 2.80 13.45 -13.73
CA GLU A 43 3.08 12.17 -14.41
C GLU A 43 2.06 11.07 -14.05
N ILE A 44 1.34 11.17 -12.91
CA ILE A 44 0.42 10.10 -12.44
C ILE A 44 -1.03 10.48 -12.61
N ALA A 45 -1.49 11.51 -11.89
CA ALA A 45 -2.91 11.88 -11.78
C ALA A 45 -3.62 12.09 -13.14
N PRO A 46 -2.98 12.67 -14.18
CA PRO A 46 -3.62 12.80 -15.49
C PRO A 46 -3.95 11.46 -16.18
N ASN A 47 -3.27 10.38 -15.81
CA ASN A 47 -3.35 9.09 -16.51
C ASN A 47 -4.19 8.04 -15.77
N VAL A 48 -4.50 8.27 -14.49
CA VAL A 48 -5.19 7.32 -13.59
C VAL A 48 -6.48 6.76 -14.19
N GLU A 49 -7.31 7.60 -14.80
CA GLU A 49 -8.60 7.18 -15.35
C GLU A 49 -8.41 6.18 -16.50
N GLU A 50 -7.45 6.43 -17.38
CA GLU A 50 -7.11 5.53 -18.47
C GLU A 50 -6.55 4.21 -17.94
N TRP A 51 -5.63 4.26 -16.97
CA TRP A 51 -5.01 3.07 -16.40
C TRP A 51 -6.03 2.18 -15.69
N GLU A 52 -6.95 2.76 -14.91
CA GLU A 52 -8.02 2.01 -14.25
C GLU A 52 -9.00 1.38 -15.26
N ARG A 53 -9.37 2.13 -16.30
CA ARG A 53 -10.25 1.63 -17.36
C ARG A 53 -9.62 0.49 -18.16
N ASN A 54 -8.33 0.59 -18.47
CA ASN A 54 -7.58 -0.44 -19.18
C ASN A 54 -7.13 -1.58 -18.25
N ALA A 55 -7.30 -1.41 -16.93
CA ALA A 55 -6.86 -2.33 -15.90
C ALA A 55 -5.34 -2.65 -15.98
N GLU A 56 -4.54 -1.62 -16.27
CA GLU A 56 -3.09 -1.73 -16.45
C GLU A 56 -2.40 -0.39 -16.20
N VAL A 57 -1.25 -0.43 -15.51
CA VAL A 57 -0.28 0.67 -15.52
C VAL A 57 0.76 0.40 -16.61
N PRO A 58 0.96 1.31 -17.58
CA PRO A 58 1.90 1.09 -18.67
C PRO A 58 3.34 0.84 -18.20
N GLU A 59 4.05 -0.04 -18.89
CA GLU A 59 5.44 -0.37 -18.57
C GLU A 59 6.36 0.85 -18.56
N ALA A 60 6.15 1.81 -19.45
CA ALA A 60 6.91 3.05 -19.48
C ALA A 60 6.75 3.86 -18.19
N ALA A 61 5.53 3.93 -17.64
CA ALA A 61 5.24 4.62 -16.37
C ALA A 61 5.89 3.88 -15.19
N PHE A 62 5.83 2.54 -15.17
CA PHE A 62 6.51 1.73 -14.16
C PHE A 62 8.04 1.93 -14.20
N LYS A 63 8.66 1.87 -15.38
CA LYS A 63 10.11 2.11 -15.55
C LYS A 63 10.51 3.52 -15.13
N ARG A 64 9.68 4.51 -15.46
CA ARG A 64 9.87 5.89 -15.02
C ARG A 64 9.82 6.00 -13.50
N HIS A 65 8.82 5.42 -12.85
CA HIS A 65 8.70 5.36 -11.39
C HIS A 65 9.94 4.69 -10.74
N ALA A 66 10.37 3.57 -11.28
CA ALA A 66 11.57 2.86 -10.83
C ALA A 66 12.84 3.72 -10.97
N SER A 67 13.02 4.42 -12.10
CA SER A 67 14.19 5.26 -12.36
C SER A 67 14.34 6.43 -11.40
N LEU A 68 13.24 6.84 -10.75
CA LEU A 68 13.21 7.92 -9.75
C LEU A 68 13.50 7.40 -8.33
N GLY A 69 13.75 6.09 -8.17
CA GLY A 69 14.09 5.48 -6.89
C GLY A 69 12.91 5.04 -6.03
N PHE A 70 11.66 5.16 -6.51
CA PHE A 70 10.49 4.85 -5.70
C PHE A 70 10.40 3.36 -5.29
N LEU A 71 10.77 2.44 -6.17
CA LEU A 71 10.77 1.01 -5.84
C LEU A 71 11.75 0.70 -4.70
N ALA A 72 12.94 1.33 -4.72
CA ALA A 72 13.92 1.18 -3.66
C ALA A 72 13.45 1.81 -2.35
N ALA A 73 12.76 2.95 -2.43
CA ALA A 73 12.23 3.67 -1.28
C ALA A 73 10.99 3.01 -0.65
N SER A 74 10.27 2.15 -1.38
CA SER A 74 9.06 1.45 -0.87
C SER A 74 9.34 0.37 0.18
N ALA A 75 10.61 0.06 0.42
CA ALA A 75 11.03 -0.83 1.48
C ALA A 75 11.44 -0.08 2.72
N PHE A 76 10.89 -0.49 3.85
CA PHE A 76 11.23 0.14 5.12
C PHE A 76 11.49 -0.89 6.23
N PRO A 77 12.60 -0.78 6.96
CA PRO A 77 13.74 0.11 6.70
C PRO A 77 14.46 -0.27 5.39
N ILE A 78 15.03 0.73 4.70
CA ILE A 78 15.78 0.50 3.46
C ILE A 78 17.06 -0.29 3.78
N PRO A 79 17.31 -1.46 3.14
CA PRO A 79 18.50 -2.25 3.42
C PRO A 79 19.72 -1.68 2.68
N LYS A 80 20.51 -0.86 3.38
CA LYS A 80 21.58 -0.01 2.83
C LYS A 80 22.58 -0.76 1.96
N GLU A 81 22.91 -2.00 2.30
CA GLU A 81 23.89 -2.82 1.58
C GLU A 81 23.49 -3.12 0.13
N TYR A 82 22.19 -3.10 -0.19
CA TYR A 82 21.68 -3.49 -1.50
C TYR A 82 21.21 -2.33 -2.38
N VAL A 83 21.05 -1.14 -1.80
CA VAL A 83 20.66 0.08 -2.53
C VAL A 83 21.86 1.00 -2.80
N LYS A 84 23.09 0.47 -2.70
CA LYS A 84 24.31 1.23 -3.01
C LYS A 84 24.28 1.73 -4.45
N GLY A 85 24.41 3.04 -4.63
CA GLY A 85 24.36 3.69 -5.95
C GLY A 85 22.96 3.95 -6.50
N VAL A 86 21.90 3.57 -5.77
CA VAL A 86 20.52 3.94 -6.11
C VAL A 86 20.26 5.36 -5.60
N THR A 87 19.76 6.22 -6.49
CA THR A 87 19.28 7.56 -6.10
C THR A 87 17.83 7.43 -5.62
N LEU A 88 17.56 7.85 -4.39
CA LEU A 88 16.19 7.86 -3.85
C LEU A 88 15.41 9.08 -4.38
N PRO A 89 14.07 9.09 -4.26
CA PRO A 89 13.25 10.22 -4.68
C PRO A 89 13.75 11.57 -4.13
N ALA A 90 13.60 12.63 -4.92
CA ALA A 90 14.15 13.96 -4.66
C ALA A 90 15.69 14.03 -4.57
N GLY A 91 16.41 13.03 -5.07
CA GLY A 91 17.87 12.98 -5.04
C GLY A 91 18.43 12.86 -3.63
N LEU A 92 17.67 12.24 -2.72
CA LEU A 92 18.09 12.00 -1.34
C LEU A 92 19.01 10.79 -1.27
N SER A 93 19.97 10.85 -0.35
CA SER A 93 20.79 9.69 -0.02
C SER A 93 20.07 8.75 0.95
N VAL A 94 20.50 7.49 0.98
CA VAL A 94 20.00 6.48 1.92
C VAL A 94 20.28 6.87 3.39
N ASP A 95 21.31 7.69 3.63
CA ASP A 95 21.65 8.17 4.98
C ASP A 95 20.77 9.32 5.46
N GLU A 96 20.17 10.08 4.54
CA GLU A 96 19.18 11.11 4.87
C GLU A 96 17.79 10.52 5.14
N TRP A 97 17.51 9.34 4.59
CA TRP A 97 16.20 8.68 4.62
C TRP A 97 15.83 8.13 6.00
N ASP A 98 14.64 8.45 6.47
CA ASP A 98 14.09 8.00 7.75
C ASP A 98 12.60 7.63 7.64
N GLU A 99 11.98 7.28 8.78
CA GLU A 99 10.57 6.86 8.86
C GLU A 99 9.57 7.89 8.31
N PHE A 100 9.90 9.18 8.39
CA PHE A 100 9.01 10.24 7.91
C PHE A 100 9.15 10.45 6.40
N HIS A 101 10.30 10.15 5.80
CA HIS A 101 10.42 10.09 4.34
C HIS A 101 9.57 8.96 3.75
N ASP A 102 9.57 7.78 4.39
CA ASP A 102 8.68 6.67 4.00
C ASP A 102 7.21 7.09 4.09
N ALA A 103 6.79 7.65 5.24
CA ALA A 103 5.43 8.13 5.43
C ALA A 103 4.98 9.18 4.39
N ILE A 104 5.89 10.09 4.00
CA ILE A 104 5.62 11.13 2.99
C ILE A 104 5.45 10.53 1.59
N ILE A 105 6.24 9.52 1.19
CA ILE A 105 5.98 8.83 -0.09
C ILE A 105 4.57 8.25 -0.08
N ILE A 106 4.22 7.52 0.98
CA ILE A 106 2.93 6.83 1.08
C ILE A 106 1.78 7.84 0.97
N ASP A 107 1.89 8.93 1.73
CA ASP A 107 0.91 10.00 1.76
C ASP A 107 0.83 10.76 0.43
N GLU A 108 1.94 11.23 -0.15
CA GLU A 108 1.88 12.05 -1.37
C GLU A 108 1.51 11.22 -2.61
N MET A 109 1.95 9.96 -2.73
CA MET A 109 1.53 9.06 -3.82
C MET A 109 0.02 8.84 -3.84
N ALA A 110 -0.63 8.81 -2.68
CA ALA A 110 -2.07 8.63 -2.57
C ALA A 110 -2.89 9.84 -3.01
N ARG A 111 -2.27 10.98 -3.33
CA ARG A 111 -2.97 12.14 -3.92
C ARG A 111 -3.59 11.85 -5.27
N CYS A 112 -3.15 10.82 -6.00
CA CYS A 112 -3.76 10.46 -7.28
C CYS A 112 -5.20 9.93 -7.15
N ALA A 113 -5.71 9.70 -5.92
CA ALA A 113 -7.08 9.28 -5.62
C ALA A 113 -7.46 7.89 -6.14
N CYS A 114 -6.49 7.07 -6.54
CA CYS A 114 -6.75 5.75 -7.09
C CYS A 114 -5.79 4.72 -6.51
N LEU A 115 -6.34 3.84 -5.70
CA LEU A 115 -5.58 2.80 -5.02
C LEU A 115 -5.03 1.76 -5.99
N GLY A 116 -5.76 1.48 -7.08
CA GLY A 116 -5.29 0.57 -8.13
C GLY A 116 -3.99 1.05 -8.76
N THR A 117 -3.91 2.35 -9.09
CA THR A 117 -2.71 2.94 -9.66
C THR A 117 -1.56 2.94 -8.66
N ILE A 118 -1.82 3.27 -7.38
CA ILE A 118 -0.80 3.25 -6.32
C ILE A 118 -0.18 1.85 -6.20
N TRP A 119 -1.01 0.81 -6.19
CA TRP A 119 -0.56 -0.59 -6.11
C TRP A 119 0.13 -1.05 -7.39
N GLY A 120 -0.40 -0.65 -8.54
CA GLY A 120 0.11 -1.06 -9.84
C GLY A 120 1.46 -0.46 -10.16
N ILE A 121 1.62 0.84 -9.95
CA ILE A 121 2.87 1.55 -10.29
C ILE A 121 4.04 1.16 -9.38
N ASN A 122 3.76 0.74 -8.14
CA ASN A 122 4.78 0.25 -7.23
C ASN A 122 5.07 -1.26 -7.37
N GLY A 123 4.55 -1.92 -8.41
CA GLY A 123 4.84 -3.33 -8.69
C GLY A 123 4.41 -4.28 -7.58
N GLY A 124 3.41 -3.91 -6.78
CA GLY A 124 2.95 -4.73 -5.65
C GLY A 124 3.90 -4.74 -4.45
N ALA A 125 5.06 -4.04 -4.49
CA ALA A 125 6.03 -4.03 -3.40
C ALA A 125 5.49 -3.40 -2.09
N THR A 126 4.40 -2.64 -2.16
CA THR A 126 3.68 -2.11 -1.00
C THR A 126 2.77 -3.13 -0.33
N VAL A 127 2.35 -4.17 -1.05
CA VAL A 127 1.40 -5.19 -0.58
C VAL A 127 2.19 -6.47 -0.26
N GLY A 128 2.36 -6.75 1.03
CA GLY A 128 3.20 -7.82 1.55
C GLY A 128 4.61 -7.39 1.96
N GLY A 129 5.00 -6.14 1.73
CA GLY A 129 6.26 -5.57 2.21
C GLY A 129 7.49 -5.90 1.34
N PRO A 130 8.66 -5.38 1.75
CA PRO A 130 9.87 -5.50 0.95
C PRO A 130 10.21 -6.95 0.65
N PRO A 131 10.67 -7.28 -0.57
CA PRO A 131 11.25 -8.59 -0.82
C PRO A 131 12.36 -8.83 0.21
N PRO A 132 12.52 -10.02 0.76
CA PRO A 132 13.54 -10.25 1.78
C PRO A 132 14.96 -10.29 1.19
N ARG A 133 15.95 -10.10 2.07
CA ARG A 133 17.35 -9.69 1.78
C ARG A 133 18.04 -10.25 0.52
N PRO A 134 17.92 -11.53 0.10
CA PRO A 134 18.61 -12.03 -1.10
C PRO A 134 18.12 -11.46 -2.45
N LEU A 135 16.93 -10.85 -2.47
CA LEU A 135 16.28 -10.36 -3.70
C LEU A 135 16.62 -8.92 -4.07
N TRP A 136 17.41 -8.24 -3.25
CA TRP A 136 17.72 -6.82 -3.44
C TRP A 136 18.91 -6.56 -4.36
N VAL A 137 19.43 -7.56 -5.05
CA VAL A 137 20.68 -7.42 -5.80
C VAL A 137 20.45 -6.64 -7.09
N ALA A 138 20.85 -5.37 -7.10
CA ALA A 138 21.03 -4.57 -8.30
C ALA A 138 22.18 -5.16 -9.14
N THR A 139 21.87 -5.95 -10.18
CA THR A 139 22.89 -6.37 -11.16
C THR A 139 22.34 -6.48 -12.57
N ALA A 140 23.23 -6.22 -13.54
CA ALA A 140 22.99 -6.32 -14.97
C ALA A 140 22.90 -7.79 -15.48
N GLU A 141 23.11 -8.79 -14.61
CA GLU A 141 23.22 -10.21 -14.98
C GLU A 141 22.00 -11.09 -14.64
N GLY A 142 20.78 -10.53 -14.56
CA GLY A 142 19.56 -11.36 -14.58
C GLY A 142 19.17 -12.01 -13.24
N LYS A 143 19.46 -11.36 -12.11
CA LYS A 143 18.79 -11.63 -10.82
C LYS A 143 17.91 -10.44 -10.46
N ILE A 144 16.73 -10.73 -9.90
CA ILE A 144 15.60 -9.83 -9.62
C ILE A 144 16.10 -8.48 -9.09
N SER A 145 15.86 -7.43 -9.90
CA SER A 145 16.34 -6.07 -9.65
C SER A 145 15.16 -5.16 -9.30
N CYS A 146 15.24 -4.49 -8.15
CA CYS A 146 14.40 -3.32 -7.84
C CYS A 146 14.93 -2.02 -8.49
N SER A 147 15.93 -2.09 -9.38
CA SER A 147 16.65 -0.90 -9.89
C SER A 147 16.83 -0.79 -11.40
N SER A 148 16.38 -1.75 -12.22
CA SER A 148 16.61 -1.65 -13.67
C SER A 148 15.59 -2.45 -14.48
N SER A 149 14.68 -1.74 -15.16
CA SER A 149 14.00 -2.09 -16.43
C SER A 149 13.30 -3.46 -16.61
N ALA A 150 13.37 -4.38 -15.66
CA ALA A 150 12.63 -5.63 -15.66
C ALA A 150 11.42 -5.45 -14.73
N TRP A 151 10.22 -5.57 -15.29
CA TRP A 151 8.99 -5.73 -14.53
C TRP A 151 9.15 -6.89 -13.55
N THR A 152 9.50 -6.60 -12.30
CA THR A 152 9.48 -7.61 -11.24
C THR A 152 8.47 -7.16 -10.21
N ALA A 153 7.21 -7.32 -10.57
CA ALA A 153 6.17 -7.15 -9.58
C ALA A 153 6.28 -8.31 -8.58
N THR A 154 6.64 -8.01 -7.35
CA THR A 154 6.77 -9.05 -6.32
C THR A 154 5.40 -9.21 -5.70
N SER A 155 4.63 -10.16 -6.21
CA SER A 155 3.34 -10.44 -5.62
C SER A 155 3.53 -11.38 -4.43
N LEU A 156 3.36 -10.87 -3.22
CA LEU A 156 3.21 -11.74 -2.06
C LEU A 156 1.82 -12.35 -2.13
N SER A 157 1.81 -13.67 -2.13
CA SER A 157 0.58 -14.44 -2.19
C SER A 157 -0.36 -14.01 -1.05
N LEU A 158 -1.48 -13.37 -1.38
CA LEU A 158 -2.44 -12.97 -0.36
C LEU A 158 -3.01 -14.23 0.30
N PHE A 159 -2.72 -14.33 1.59
CA PHE A 159 -3.35 -15.27 2.48
C PHE A 159 -4.73 -14.74 2.84
N GLY A 160 -5.71 -15.63 2.98
CA GLY A 160 -6.92 -15.28 3.70
C GLY A 160 -6.62 -14.96 5.17
N SER A 161 -7.66 -14.71 5.96
CA SER A 161 -7.52 -14.43 7.40
C SER A 161 -6.74 -15.52 8.17
N ASP A 162 -6.82 -16.78 7.75
CA ASP A 162 -6.04 -17.90 8.31
C ASP A 162 -4.81 -18.24 7.46
N VAL A 163 -3.72 -17.47 7.64
CA VAL A 163 -2.43 -17.70 7.00
C VAL A 163 -1.87 -19.10 7.35
N ALA A 164 -2.07 -19.54 8.59
CA ALA A 164 -1.56 -20.82 9.09
C ALA A 164 -2.25 -22.02 8.43
N GLY A 165 -3.49 -21.83 7.96
CA GLY A 165 -4.32 -22.79 7.25
C GLY A 165 -4.08 -22.89 5.74
N LEU A 166 -3.04 -22.28 5.17
CA LEU A 166 -2.77 -22.38 3.74
C LEU A 166 -2.67 -23.83 3.24
N THR A 167 -3.14 -24.07 2.02
CA THR A 167 -3.26 -25.39 1.40
C THR A 167 -2.25 -25.64 0.29
N THR A 168 -1.60 -24.60 -0.25
CA THR A 168 -0.47 -24.74 -1.18
C THR A 168 0.63 -25.57 -0.52
N ILE A 169 1.13 -26.59 -1.20
CA ILE A 169 2.18 -27.49 -0.70
C ILE A 169 3.45 -27.35 -1.50
N ALA A 170 4.59 -27.62 -0.88
CA ALA A 170 5.89 -27.74 -1.53
C ALA A 170 6.62 -28.97 -0.97
N LYS A 171 6.76 -30.02 -1.79
CA LYS A 171 7.41 -31.28 -1.39
C LYS A 171 8.85 -31.30 -1.89
N LYS A 172 9.81 -31.48 -1.00
CA LYS A 172 11.22 -31.59 -1.37
C LYS A 172 11.45 -32.85 -2.20
N THR A 173 12.21 -32.74 -3.29
CA THR A 173 12.57 -33.88 -4.13
C THR A 173 13.54 -34.82 -3.39
N PRO A 174 13.60 -36.12 -3.76
CA PRO A 174 14.50 -37.09 -3.10
C PRO A 174 15.99 -36.69 -3.12
N ASP A 175 16.42 -35.98 -4.17
CA ASP A 175 17.79 -35.47 -4.30
C ASP A 175 18.05 -34.17 -3.52
N GLY A 176 17.01 -33.59 -2.89
CA GLY A 176 17.06 -32.37 -2.10
C GLY A 176 17.27 -31.08 -2.91
N LYS A 177 17.35 -31.17 -4.25
CA LYS A 177 17.71 -30.03 -5.11
C LYS A 177 16.54 -29.13 -5.45
N HIS A 178 15.31 -29.64 -5.39
CA HIS A 178 14.10 -28.90 -5.76
C HIS A 178 12.97 -29.14 -4.75
N TYR A 179 11.94 -28.31 -4.87
CA TYR A 179 10.63 -28.50 -4.29
C TYR A 179 9.60 -28.61 -5.43
N VAL A 180 8.71 -29.59 -5.34
CA VAL A 180 7.52 -29.70 -6.19
C VAL A 180 6.41 -28.90 -5.52
N LEU A 181 6.07 -27.74 -6.07
CA LEU A 181 5.07 -26.83 -5.53
C LEU A 181 3.73 -27.00 -6.27
N SER A 182 2.65 -27.18 -5.51
CA SER A 182 1.30 -27.32 -6.06
C SER A 182 0.26 -26.60 -5.19
N GLY A 183 -0.73 -26.00 -5.84
CA GLY A 183 -1.89 -25.36 -5.20
C GLY A 183 -2.30 -24.08 -5.90
N GLU A 184 -3.01 -23.21 -5.19
CA GLU A 184 -3.55 -21.97 -5.74
C GLU A 184 -3.26 -20.76 -4.85
N LYS A 185 -3.17 -19.57 -5.44
CA LYS A 185 -3.12 -18.28 -4.77
C LYS A 185 -4.12 -17.33 -5.39
N LYS A 186 -4.79 -16.51 -4.58
CA LYS A 186 -5.87 -15.64 -5.03
C LYS A 186 -5.63 -14.21 -4.57
N TRP A 187 -6.17 -13.24 -5.32
CA TRP A 187 -5.98 -11.80 -5.09
C TRP A 187 -4.51 -11.37 -5.14
N VAL A 188 -3.73 -12.00 -6.01
CA VAL A 188 -2.31 -11.73 -6.18
C VAL A 188 -2.14 -10.42 -6.94
N THR A 189 -1.85 -9.33 -6.22
CA THR A 189 -1.58 -8.00 -6.78
C THR A 189 -0.43 -8.07 -7.78
N GLN A 190 -0.60 -7.46 -8.96
CA GLN A 190 0.32 -7.47 -10.10
C GLN A 190 0.61 -8.84 -10.70
N GLY A 191 -0.12 -9.88 -10.30
CA GLY A 191 0.19 -11.25 -10.68
C GLY A 191 0.18 -11.51 -12.18
N ARG A 192 -0.57 -10.72 -12.95
CA ARG A 192 -0.67 -10.82 -14.41
C ARG A 192 0.67 -10.63 -15.12
N TRP A 193 1.49 -9.74 -14.59
CA TRP A 193 2.71 -9.28 -15.25
C TRP A 193 3.97 -9.56 -14.41
N ALA A 194 3.80 -10.03 -13.17
CA ALA A 194 4.88 -10.46 -12.32
C ALA A 194 5.71 -11.56 -12.99
N THR A 195 7.02 -11.34 -13.05
CA THR A 195 8.02 -12.34 -13.49
C THR A 195 8.41 -13.28 -12.36
N HIS A 196 8.31 -12.82 -11.11
CA HIS A 196 8.62 -13.59 -9.92
C HIS A 196 7.59 -13.31 -8.81
N GLY A 197 7.29 -14.33 -8.01
CA GLY A 197 6.38 -14.22 -6.87
C GLY A 197 7.01 -14.75 -5.60
N LEU A 198 6.62 -14.16 -4.47
CA LEU A 198 6.89 -14.75 -3.16
C LEU A 198 5.71 -15.63 -2.78
N VAL A 199 5.91 -16.94 -2.87
CA VAL A 199 4.86 -17.94 -2.68
C VAL A 199 5.11 -18.68 -1.38
N ALA A 200 4.22 -18.53 -0.41
CA ALA A 200 4.29 -19.39 0.77
C ALA A 200 3.56 -20.70 0.53
N ALA A 201 4.21 -21.79 0.93
CA ALA A 201 3.70 -23.14 0.77
C ALA A 201 4.05 -23.98 2.00
N ARG A 202 3.27 -25.03 2.22
CA ARG A 202 3.47 -25.97 3.31
C ARG A 202 4.54 -26.99 2.92
N THR A 203 5.65 -26.95 3.65
CA THR A 203 6.78 -27.89 3.55
C THR A 203 6.81 -28.89 4.72
N GLY A 204 6.11 -28.57 5.80
CA GLY A 204 6.12 -29.35 7.04
C GLY A 204 4.71 -29.65 7.58
N PRO A 205 4.54 -29.78 8.92
CA PRO A 205 3.27 -30.15 9.53
C PRO A 205 2.17 -29.09 9.35
N ALA A 206 0.95 -29.40 9.80
CA ALA A 206 -0.15 -28.45 9.83
C ALA A 206 0.16 -27.22 10.71
N GLY A 207 -0.46 -26.08 10.40
CA GLY A 207 -0.29 -24.81 11.12
C GLY A 207 0.96 -24.00 10.75
N ALA A 208 1.26 -22.98 11.55
CA ALA A 208 2.29 -21.97 11.29
C ALA A 208 3.71 -22.55 11.19
N LYS A 209 4.01 -23.63 11.93
CA LYS A 209 5.33 -24.27 12.00
C LYS A 209 5.67 -25.14 10.78
N GLY A 210 4.82 -25.21 9.76
CA GLY A 210 5.08 -25.98 8.55
C GLY A 210 5.12 -25.15 7.27
N ILE A 211 5.18 -23.83 7.39
CA ILE A 211 5.12 -22.90 6.26
C ILE A 211 6.53 -22.44 5.89
N SER A 212 6.84 -22.46 4.60
CA SER A 212 8.03 -21.87 3.99
C SER A 212 7.64 -20.85 2.94
N VAL A 213 8.53 -19.92 2.59
CA VAL A 213 8.34 -18.95 1.51
C VAL A 213 9.36 -19.22 0.41
N PHE A 214 8.92 -19.18 -0.84
CA PHE A 214 9.75 -19.44 -2.02
C PHE A 214 9.73 -18.25 -2.97
N ILE A 215 10.85 -18.04 -3.63
CA ILE A 215 10.97 -17.16 -4.80
C ILE A 215 10.64 -18.00 -6.03
N VAL A 216 9.49 -17.76 -6.64
CA VAL A 216 8.99 -18.59 -7.75
C VAL A 216 9.05 -17.78 -9.04
N PRO A 217 9.83 -18.21 -10.05
CA PRO A 217 9.69 -17.71 -11.41
C PRO A 217 8.28 -18.01 -11.93
N LEU A 218 7.57 -16.97 -12.35
CA LEU A 218 6.16 -17.06 -12.76
C LEU A 218 6.00 -17.20 -14.28
N ASP A 219 7.10 -17.25 -15.03
CA ASP A 219 7.13 -17.66 -16.44
C ASP A 219 7.34 -19.18 -16.50
N ASN A 220 6.23 -19.91 -16.34
CA ASN A 220 6.22 -21.36 -16.33
C ASN A 220 4.88 -21.84 -16.89
N GLU A 221 4.92 -22.75 -17.87
CA GLU A 221 3.73 -23.29 -18.54
C GLU A 221 2.76 -24.01 -17.59
N LYS A 222 3.26 -24.49 -16.44
CA LYS A 222 2.47 -25.11 -15.38
C LYS A 222 1.90 -24.12 -14.36
N ILE A 223 1.99 -22.82 -14.65
CA ILE A 223 1.38 -21.77 -13.85
C ILE A 223 0.27 -21.11 -14.67
N SER A 224 -0.98 -21.27 -14.24
CA SER A 224 -2.12 -20.57 -14.83
C SER A 224 -2.29 -19.21 -14.14
N LYS A 225 -2.65 -18.17 -14.90
CA LYS A 225 -2.91 -16.81 -14.39
C LYS A 225 -4.24 -16.31 -14.95
N ARG A 226 -5.16 -15.91 -14.07
CA ARG A 226 -6.46 -15.35 -14.44
C ARG A 226 -6.76 -14.06 -13.67
N LYS A 227 -7.11 -12.99 -14.37
CA LYS A 227 -7.51 -11.73 -13.73
C LYS A 227 -8.78 -11.92 -12.89
N ILE A 228 -8.81 -11.29 -11.71
CA ILE A 228 -9.99 -11.19 -10.85
C ILE A 228 -10.59 -9.80 -11.05
N GLU A 229 -11.86 -9.75 -11.43
CA GLU A 229 -12.61 -8.49 -11.50
C GLU A 229 -13.10 -8.11 -10.09
N ASN A 230 -12.63 -6.97 -9.59
CA ASN A 230 -12.97 -6.44 -8.27
C ASN A 230 -13.80 -5.15 -8.41
N SER A 231 -14.38 -4.67 -7.30
CA SER A 231 -15.16 -3.42 -7.28
C SER A 231 -14.33 -2.20 -7.65
N GLY A 232 -13.05 -2.18 -7.28
CA GLY A 232 -12.07 -1.14 -7.54
C GLY A 232 -10.69 -1.75 -7.75
N VAL A 233 -9.66 -0.90 -7.72
CA VAL A 233 -8.24 -1.24 -7.89
C VAL A 233 -7.90 -1.98 -9.20
N SER A 234 -8.57 -1.65 -10.31
CA SER A 234 -8.47 -2.41 -11.56
C SER A 234 -7.06 -2.44 -12.14
N SER A 235 -6.33 -1.32 -12.08
CA SER A 235 -4.97 -1.20 -12.61
C SER A 235 -3.90 -1.93 -11.79
N SER A 236 -4.27 -2.49 -10.63
CA SER A 236 -3.36 -3.29 -9.79
C SER A 236 -3.16 -4.74 -10.26
N GLY A 237 -3.90 -5.20 -11.27
CA GLY A 237 -3.73 -6.55 -11.83
C GLY A 237 -3.96 -7.70 -10.85
N SER A 238 -4.94 -7.58 -9.96
CA SER A 238 -5.35 -8.67 -9.06
C SER A 238 -5.59 -9.98 -9.80
N THR A 239 -4.85 -11.03 -9.44
CA THR A 239 -4.77 -12.28 -10.21
C THR A 239 -5.05 -13.51 -9.32
N TYR A 240 -5.72 -14.49 -9.89
CA TYR A 240 -5.78 -15.86 -9.39
C TYR A 240 -4.73 -16.68 -10.12
N MET A 241 -3.93 -17.43 -9.37
CA MET A 241 -2.83 -18.25 -9.86
C MET A 241 -3.02 -19.70 -9.42
N GLU A 242 -2.82 -20.63 -10.34
CA GLU A 242 -2.73 -22.05 -10.04
C GLU A 242 -1.32 -22.53 -10.37
N PHE A 243 -0.80 -23.41 -9.53
CA PHE A 243 0.52 -24.01 -9.64
C PHE A 243 0.32 -25.52 -9.77
N ASP A 244 0.64 -26.07 -10.93
CA ASP A 244 0.52 -27.50 -11.22
C ASP A 244 1.89 -28.18 -11.12
N GLU A 245 2.25 -28.65 -9.92
CA GLU A 245 3.48 -29.41 -9.68
C GLU A 245 4.73 -28.79 -10.34
N ILE A 246 4.95 -27.50 -10.08
CA ILE A 246 6.10 -26.78 -10.62
C ILE A 246 7.37 -27.14 -9.84
N LEU A 247 8.51 -27.20 -10.52
CA LEU A 247 9.80 -27.41 -9.88
C LEU A 247 10.42 -26.06 -9.49
N VAL A 248 10.65 -25.88 -8.20
CA VAL A 248 11.30 -24.69 -7.63
C VAL A 248 12.67 -25.10 -7.06
N PRO A 249 13.79 -24.48 -7.47
CA PRO A 249 15.10 -24.77 -6.90
C PRO A 249 15.12 -24.61 -5.38
N ALA A 250 15.82 -25.49 -4.66
CA ALA A 250 15.93 -25.41 -3.20
C ALA A 250 16.63 -24.12 -2.72
N GLU A 251 17.49 -23.53 -3.55
CA GLU A 251 18.14 -22.23 -3.29
C GLU A 251 17.17 -21.03 -3.35
N ASN A 252 15.99 -21.20 -3.96
CA ASN A 252 14.93 -20.19 -3.97
C ASN A 252 14.09 -20.22 -2.69
N LEU A 253 14.35 -21.15 -1.78
CA LEU A 253 13.79 -21.13 -0.43
C LEU A 253 14.30 -19.88 0.28
N LEU A 254 13.36 -19.09 0.75
CA LEU A 254 13.67 -17.89 1.48
C LEU A 254 13.76 -18.17 2.98
N GLY A 255 14.92 -17.84 3.55
CA GLY A 255 15.19 -18.09 4.96
C GLY A 255 15.39 -19.58 5.20
N LYS A 256 14.82 -20.10 6.28
CA LYS A 256 14.90 -21.52 6.62
C LYS A 256 13.57 -22.21 6.36
N GLU A 257 13.66 -23.49 6.02
CA GLU A 257 12.50 -24.36 5.88
C GLU A 257 11.67 -24.31 7.16
N ASN A 258 10.35 -24.19 7.01
CA ASN A 258 9.36 -24.07 8.08
C ASN A 258 9.41 -22.78 8.91
N GLN A 259 10.17 -21.75 8.48
CA GLN A 259 10.21 -20.42 9.11
C GLN A 259 9.51 -19.33 8.30
N GLY A 260 8.73 -19.71 7.29
CA GLY A 260 8.01 -18.78 6.40
C GLY A 260 6.93 -17.97 7.10
N PHE A 261 6.28 -18.49 8.14
CA PHE A 261 5.22 -17.76 8.85
C PHE A 261 5.75 -16.50 9.53
N GLU A 262 6.92 -16.57 10.17
CA GLU A 262 7.55 -15.40 10.82
C GLU A 262 7.93 -14.33 9.80
N ILE A 263 8.46 -14.75 8.64
CA ILE A 263 8.76 -13.86 7.52
C ILE A 263 7.50 -13.09 7.09
N ILE A 264 6.39 -13.79 6.87
CA ILE A 264 5.11 -13.15 6.49
C ILE A 264 4.62 -12.20 7.59
N MET A 265 4.66 -12.61 8.86
CA MET A 265 4.20 -11.73 9.95
C MET A 265 5.05 -10.47 10.09
N SER A 266 6.35 -10.54 9.78
CA SER A 266 7.27 -9.41 9.90
C SER A 266 6.92 -8.25 8.96
N THR A 267 6.24 -8.53 7.84
CA THR A 267 5.92 -7.50 6.84
C THR A 267 4.61 -6.78 7.12
N PHE A 268 3.69 -7.41 7.86
CA PHE A 268 2.37 -6.84 8.14
C PHE A 268 2.39 -5.56 8.97
N ALA A 269 3.38 -5.37 9.84
CA ALA A 269 3.44 -4.17 10.68
C ALA A 269 3.61 -2.89 9.83
N HIS A 270 4.53 -2.93 8.85
CA HIS A 270 4.73 -1.83 7.90
C HIS A 270 3.55 -1.70 6.94
N GLU A 271 3.04 -2.81 6.39
CA GLU A 271 1.87 -2.79 5.51
C GLU A 271 0.64 -2.14 6.18
N ARG A 272 0.38 -2.42 7.47
CA ARG A 272 -0.74 -1.81 8.20
C ARG A 272 -0.56 -0.31 8.41
N LEU A 273 0.67 0.14 8.72
CA LEU A 273 0.99 1.56 8.79
C LEU A 273 0.76 2.23 7.42
N TRP A 274 1.21 1.58 6.34
CA TRP A 274 1.02 2.01 4.96
C TRP A 274 -0.45 2.17 4.58
N VAL A 275 -1.28 1.18 4.91
CA VAL A 275 -2.74 1.22 4.67
C VAL A 275 -3.38 2.37 5.45
N GLY A 276 -2.98 2.59 6.70
CA GLY A 276 -3.48 3.68 7.54
C GLY A 276 -3.19 5.06 6.96
N ILE A 277 -1.94 5.30 6.53
CA ILE A 277 -1.52 6.56 5.91
C ILE A 277 -2.25 6.78 4.57
N THR A 278 -2.32 5.75 3.74
CA THR A 278 -3.02 5.80 2.45
C THR A 278 -4.49 6.13 2.64
N ALA A 279 -5.17 5.47 3.57
CA ALA A 279 -6.58 5.73 3.86
C ALA A 279 -6.83 7.16 4.34
N LEU A 280 -5.94 7.70 5.18
CA LEU A 280 -5.99 9.08 5.62
C LEU A 280 -5.85 10.06 4.43
N ARG A 281 -4.87 9.86 3.55
CA ARG A 281 -4.70 10.72 2.37
C ARG A 281 -5.91 10.65 1.45
N LEU A 282 -6.40 9.47 1.12
CA LEU A 282 -7.59 9.33 0.27
C LEU A 282 -8.78 10.08 0.88
N GLY A 283 -8.91 10.07 2.20
CA GLY A 283 -9.91 10.86 2.93
C GLY A 283 -9.72 12.37 2.72
N ARG A 284 -8.48 12.87 2.82
CA ARG A 284 -8.15 14.28 2.55
C ARG A 284 -8.43 14.69 1.10
N VAL A 285 -8.13 13.83 0.14
CA VAL A 285 -8.41 14.06 -1.28
C VAL A 285 -9.91 14.18 -1.53
N ALA A 286 -10.71 13.22 -1.04
CA ALA A 286 -12.16 13.27 -1.19
C ALA A 286 -12.77 14.49 -0.49
N TYR A 287 -12.25 14.83 0.69
CA TYR A 287 -12.60 16.03 1.43
C TYR A 287 -12.32 17.29 0.60
N GLU A 288 -11.11 17.44 0.06
CA GLU A 288 -10.68 18.59 -0.73
C GLU A 288 -11.56 18.80 -1.96
N ASP A 289 -11.80 17.75 -2.73
CA ASP A 289 -12.60 17.81 -3.96
C ASP A 289 -14.05 18.19 -3.65
N SER A 290 -14.64 17.56 -2.63
CA SER A 290 -16.02 17.88 -2.22
C SER A 290 -16.16 19.28 -1.63
N TYR A 291 -15.14 19.77 -0.91
CA TYR A 291 -15.13 21.13 -0.37
C TYR A 291 -15.09 22.16 -1.50
N ARG A 292 -14.18 21.99 -2.46
CA ARG A 292 -14.10 22.86 -3.66
C ARG A 292 -15.42 22.85 -4.44
N TYR A 293 -16.03 21.68 -4.59
CA TYR A 293 -17.33 21.56 -5.25
C TYR A 293 -18.42 22.31 -4.47
N ALA A 294 -18.47 22.16 -3.14
CA ALA A 294 -19.47 22.83 -2.30
C ALA A 294 -19.37 24.36 -2.32
N LEU A 295 -18.16 24.91 -2.48
CA LEU A 295 -17.95 26.36 -2.61
C LEU A 295 -18.43 26.92 -3.96
N LYS A 296 -18.46 26.09 -5.02
CA LYS A 296 -18.79 26.53 -6.39
C LYS A 296 -20.20 26.16 -6.82
N ARG A 297 -20.71 25.01 -6.37
CA ARG A 297 -22.01 24.49 -6.79
C ARG A 297 -23.11 25.33 -6.16
N GLU A 298 -23.96 25.94 -6.96
CA GLU A 298 -25.13 26.66 -6.45
C GLU A 298 -26.38 25.77 -6.43
N THR A 299 -27.15 25.89 -5.35
CA THR A 299 -28.52 25.36 -5.23
C THR A 299 -29.36 26.37 -4.47
N PHE A 300 -30.62 26.54 -4.89
CA PHE A 300 -31.55 27.48 -4.25
C PHE A 300 -30.98 28.91 -4.07
N GLY A 301 -30.23 29.40 -5.07
CA GLY A 301 -29.72 30.78 -5.12
C GLY A 301 -28.46 31.08 -4.32
N LYS A 302 -27.75 30.06 -3.81
CA LYS A 302 -26.48 30.25 -3.07
C LYS A 302 -25.53 29.05 -3.23
N PRO A 303 -24.23 29.19 -2.95
CA PRO A 303 -23.32 28.06 -2.90
C PRO A 303 -23.79 26.97 -1.94
N LEU A 304 -23.53 25.71 -2.27
CA LEU A 304 -23.95 24.53 -1.51
C LEU A 304 -23.40 24.59 -0.08
N PHE A 305 -22.18 25.09 0.09
CA PHE A 305 -21.52 25.34 1.38
C PHE A 305 -22.33 26.27 2.31
N GLU A 306 -23.18 27.13 1.78
CA GLU A 306 -24.01 28.05 2.58
C GLU A 306 -25.20 27.35 3.28
N ASN A 307 -25.36 26.05 3.08
CA ASN A 307 -26.32 25.24 3.82
C ASN A 307 -25.67 24.66 5.09
N GLN A 308 -26.29 24.89 6.26
CA GLN A 308 -25.76 24.44 7.55
C GLN A 308 -25.48 22.93 7.58
N VAL A 309 -26.37 22.12 7.00
CA VAL A 309 -26.23 20.67 6.90
C VAL A 309 -25.00 20.23 6.11
N ILE A 310 -24.54 21.05 5.15
CA ILE A 310 -23.32 20.81 4.38
C ILE A 310 -22.09 21.20 5.20
N ARG A 311 -22.09 22.37 5.85
CA ARG A 311 -20.98 22.78 6.73
C ARG A 311 -20.70 21.77 7.84
N GLN A 312 -21.76 21.20 8.44
CA GLN A 312 -21.63 20.17 9.47
C GLN A 312 -20.92 18.91 8.96
N LYS A 313 -21.11 18.52 7.69
CA LYS A 313 -20.37 17.39 7.09
C LYS A 313 -18.87 17.66 7.09
N PHE A 314 -18.46 18.86 6.67
CA PHE A 314 -17.05 19.23 6.64
C PHE A 314 -16.41 19.27 8.04
N SER A 315 -17.09 19.83 9.05
CA SER A 315 -16.57 19.79 10.43
C SER A 315 -16.44 18.35 10.95
N ARG A 316 -17.40 17.47 10.66
CA ARG A 316 -17.34 16.06 11.05
C ARG A 316 -16.21 15.32 10.36
N MET A 317 -16.00 15.53 9.06
CA MET A 317 -14.90 14.90 8.33
C MET A 317 -13.54 15.41 8.83
N ALA A 318 -13.39 16.71 9.11
CA ALA A 318 -12.18 17.26 9.70
C ALA A 318 -11.86 16.65 11.09
N ASN A 319 -12.89 16.39 11.91
CA ASN A 319 -12.76 15.70 13.19
C ASN A 319 -12.32 14.22 13.06
N LEU A 320 -12.40 13.63 11.88
CA LEU A 320 -11.83 12.31 11.60
C LEU A 320 -10.40 12.43 11.07
N LEU A 321 -10.12 13.41 10.21
CA LEU A 321 -8.82 13.58 9.55
C LEU A 321 -7.72 14.05 10.50
N GLU A 322 -7.93 15.12 11.26
CA GLU A 322 -6.86 15.74 12.06
C GLU A 322 -6.39 14.86 13.24
N PRO A 323 -7.28 14.21 14.02
CA PRO A 323 -6.83 13.28 15.06
C PRO A 323 -6.10 12.06 14.49
N THR A 324 -6.55 11.56 13.33
CA THR A 324 -5.87 10.43 12.65
C THR A 324 -4.47 10.85 12.19
N GLN A 325 -4.29 12.08 11.70
CA GLN A 325 -2.97 12.63 11.34
C GLN A 325 -2.00 12.64 12.54
N ALA A 326 -2.45 13.14 13.70
CA ALA A 326 -1.63 13.14 14.90
C ALA A 326 -1.25 11.70 15.32
N TYR A 327 -2.18 10.75 15.19
CA TYR A 327 -1.91 9.35 15.48
C TYR A 327 -0.92 8.72 14.49
N VAL A 328 -1.05 9.03 13.19
CA VAL A 328 -0.08 8.63 12.15
C VAL A 328 1.32 9.11 12.51
N GLU A 329 1.49 10.40 12.81
CA GLU A 329 2.80 10.98 13.10
C GLU A 329 3.47 10.33 14.32
N GLU A 330 2.69 10.09 15.37
CA GLU A 330 3.14 9.36 16.57
C GLU A 330 3.55 7.91 16.23
N LEU A 331 2.76 7.19 15.42
CA LEU A 331 3.08 5.81 15.05
C LEU A 331 4.26 5.70 14.10
N VAL A 332 4.42 6.65 13.17
CA VAL A 332 5.61 6.73 12.31
C VAL A 332 6.85 6.87 13.19
N TYR A 333 6.85 7.81 14.14
CA TYR A 333 7.95 7.97 15.11
C TYR A 333 8.21 6.68 15.91
N ARG A 334 7.18 5.98 16.36
CA ARG A 334 7.33 4.73 17.14
C ARG A 334 7.74 3.52 16.32
N SER A 335 7.52 3.52 15.01
CA SER A 335 7.73 2.37 14.12
C SER A 335 9.18 1.83 14.13
N VAL A 336 10.15 2.72 14.32
CA VAL A 336 11.59 2.37 14.40
C VAL A 336 12.13 2.32 15.82
N ARG A 337 11.30 2.62 16.82
CA ARG A 337 11.69 2.72 18.24
C ARG A 337 11.10 1.61 19.11
N LEU A 338 10.18 0.82 18.56
CA LEU A 338 9.58 -0.32 19.23
C LEU A 338 9.96 -1.63 18.53
N PRO A 339 10.04 -2.74 19.28
CA PRO A 339 10.04 -4.07 18.68
C PRO A 339 8.82 -4.26 17.78
N SER A 340 8.98 -4.93 16.63
CA SER A 340 7.91 -5.14 15.66
C SER A 340 6.65 -5.79 16.28
N LEU A 341 6.83 -6.73 17.22
CA LEU A 341 5.73 -7.37 17.94
C LEU A 341 4.93 -6.38 18.81
N ASP A 342 5.58 -5.38 19.40
CA ASP A 342 4.95 -4.36 20.24
C ASP A 342 4.31 -3.25 19.40
N PHE A 343 4.88 -2.96 18.23
CA PHE A 343 4.35 -2.00 17.28
C PHE A 343 3.13 -2.52 16.51
N SER A 344 3.09 -3.83 16.22
CA SER A 344 2.08 -4.45 15.35
C SER A 344 0.62 -4.18 15.75
N PRO A 345 0.21 -4.23 17.04
CA PRO A 345 -1.14 -3.84 17.46
C PRO A 345 -1.47 -2.37 17.20
N LEU A 346 -0.50 -1.48 17.37
CA LEU A 346 -0.69 -0.05 17.18
C LEU A 346 -0.91 0.26 15.69
N ALA A 347 -0.10 -0.33 14.81
CA ALA A 347 -0.29 -0.25 13.37
C ALA A 347 -1.65 -0.83 12.95
N ALA A 348 -2.08 -1.95 13.56
CA ALA A 348 -3.39 -2.54 13.32
C ALA A 348 -4.55 -1.62 13.76
N MET A 349 -4.45 -0.96 14.92
CA MET A 349 -5.43 0.03 15.37
C MET A 349 -5.55 1.20 14.40
N LEU A 350 -4.42 1.76 13.97
CA LEU A 350 -4.40 2.84 12.98
C LEU A 350 -5.06 2.41 11.68
N LYS A 351 -4.70 1.23 11.15
CA LYS A 351 -5.28 0.67 9.93
C LYS A 351 -6.80 0.61 10.02
N VAL A 352 -7.34 0.02 11.08
CA VAL A 352 -8.79 -0.11 11.28
C VAL A 352 -9.45 1.27 11.41
N GLN A 353 -8.90 2.15 12.26
CA GLN A 353 -9.44 3.49 12.48
C GLN A 353 -9.46 4.33 11.19
N ALA A 354 -8.34 4.37 10.45
CA ALA A 354 -8.22 5.15 9.24
C ALA A 354 -9.13 4.63 8.11
N ALA A 355 -9.24 3.31 7.96
CA ALA A 355 -10.14 2.70 6.98
C ALA A 355 -11.62 3.02 7.27
N HIS A 356 -12.05 2.92 8.53
CA HIS A 356 -13.42 3.31 8.94
C HIS A 356 -13.69 4.80 8.75
N ASN A 357 -12.69 5.63 9.03
CA ASN A 357 -12.79 7.07 8.79
C ASN A 357 -12.94 7.36 7.30
N LEU A 358 -12.19 6.66 6.44
CA LEU A 358 -12.33 6.77 4.99
C LEU A 358 -13.72 6.33 4.50
N GLU A 359 -14.30 5.24 5.01
CA GLU A 359 -15.66 4.83 4.62
C GLU A 359 -16.69 5.94 4.91
N LYS A 360 -16.61 6.56 6.10
CA LYS A 360 -17.49 7.67 6.50
C LYS A 360 -17.29 8.90 5.62
N ILE A 361 -16.04 9.27 5.36
CA ILE A 361 -15.68 10.41 4.51
C ILE A 361 -16.12 10.15 3.07
N SER A 362 -15.84 8.98 2.51
CA SER A 362 -16.24 8.59 1.15
C SER A 362 -17.76 8.73 0.97
N ARG A 363 -18.55 8.21 1.91
CA ARG A 363 -20.02 8.36 1.87
C ARG A 363 -20.44 9.84 1.86
N GLU A 364 -19.89 10.65 2.76
CA GLU A 364 -20.31 12.06 2.89
C GLU A 364 -19.87 12.91 1.70
N THR A 365 -18.69 12.66 1.15
CA THR A 365 -18.17 13.36 -0.03
C THR A 365 -18.98 13.01 -1.28
N GLN A 366 -19.34 11.73 -1.48
CA GLN A 366 -20.29 11.34 -2.53
C GLN A 366 -21.63 12.07 -2.39
N GLN A 367 -22.14 12.16 -1.16
CA GLN A 367 -23.40 12.86 -0.89
C GLN A 367 -23.34 14.36 -1.20
N VAL A 368 -22.19 15.01 -0.98
CA VAL A 368 -21.95 16.42 -1.36
C VAL A 368 -21.96 16.60 -2.87
N PHE A 369 -21.36 15.67 -3.62
CA PHE A 369 -21.38 15.68 -5.08
C PHE A 369 -22.76 15.31 -5.68
N GLY A 370 -23.63 14.65 -4.93
CA GLY A 370 -24.92 14.17 -5.42
C GLY A 370 -24.73 13.16 -6.55
N GLY A 371 -25.46 13.31 -7.66
CA GLY A 371 -25.35 12.40 -8.81
C GLY A 371 -23.95 12.30 -9.40
N LEU A 372 -23.13 13.36 -9.31
CA LEU A 372 -21.75 13.35 -9.79
C LEU A 372 -20.84 12.41 -8.98
N GLY A 373 -21.18 12.14 -7.71
CA GLY A 373 -20.43 11.22 -6.85
C GLY A 373 -20.71 9.74 -7.16
N TYR A 374 -21.68 9.46 -8.03
CA TYR A 374 -22.02 8.13 -8.53
C TYR A 374 -21.47 7.87 -9.93
N SER A 375 -21.14 8.92 -10.69
CA SER A 375 -20.60 8.81 -12.04
C SER A 375 -19.10 8.56 -12.02
N ARG A 376 -18.64 7.57 -12.80
CA ARG A 376 -17.21 7.29 -13.05
C ARG A 376 -16.47 8.37 -13.84
N GLN A 377 -17.14 9.46 -14.19
CA GLN A 377 -16.64 10.52 -15.06
C GLN A 377 -16.99 11.90 -14.49
N GLY A 378 -16.21 12.89 -14.90
CA GLY A 378 -16.46 14.29 -14.58
C GLY A 378 -15.96 14.68 -13.20
N GLN A 379 -16.50 15.76 -12.64
CA GLN A 379 -15.92 16.40 -11.45
C GLN A 379 -15.93 15.54 -10.19
N GLY A 380 -16.85 14.57 -10.07
CA GLY A 380 -16.94 13.66 -8.93
C GLY A 380 -16.12 12.37 -9.06
N GLN A 381 -15.40 12.17 -10.17
CA GLN A 381 -14.79 10.87 -10.52
C GLN A 381 -13.75 10.38 -9.50
N ARG A 382 -12.97 11.28 -8.88
CA ARG A 382 -11.99 10.91 -7.86
C ARG A 382 -12.67 10.38 -6.59
N VAL A 383 -13.77 11.02 -6.19
CA VAL A 383 -14.59 10.56 -5.05
C VAL A 383 -15.27 9.23 -5.37
N GLU A 384 -15.77 9.06 -6.60
CA GLU A 384 -16.34 7.79 -7.06
C GLU A 384 -15.29 6.66 -7.07
N GLN A 385 -14.08 6.91 -7.59
CA GLN A 385 -12.97 5.94 -7.57
C GLN A 385 -12.61 5.53 -6.14
N ILE A 386 -12.45 6.49 -5.23
CA ILE A 386 -12.18 6.23 -3.80
C ILE A 386 -13.28 5.35 -3.20
N SER A 387 -14.55 5.58 -3.55
CA SER A 387 -15.66 4.78 -3.04
C SER A 387 -15.65 3.32 -3.49
N ARG A 388 -15.08 3.03 -4.67
CA ARG A 388 -14.88 1.66 -5.16
C ARG A 388 -13.68 0.97 -4.54
N ASP A 389 -12.64 1.76 -4.24
CA ASP A 389 -11.38 1.28 -3.70
C ASP A 389 -11.43 1.05 -2.18
N VAL A 390 -12.22 1.85 -1.42
CA VAL A 390 -12.19 1.85 0.05
C VAL A 390 -12.40 0.47 0.68
N ARG A 391 -13.23 -0.40 0.07
CA ARG A 391 -13.56 -1.68 0.69
C ARG A 391 -12.35 -2.61 0.83
N VAL A 392 -11.39 -2.54 -0.09
CA VAL A 392 -10.21 -3.40 -0.01
C VAL A 392 -9.31 -2.97 1.15
N LEU A 393 -9.27 -1.70 1.53
CA LEU A 393 -8.48 -1.22 2.68
C LEU A 393 -9.06 -1.70 4.01
N VAL A 394 -10.36 -1.99 4.08
CA VAL A 394 -10.98 -2.57 5.28
C VAL A 394 -10.68 -4.07 5.40
N VAL A 395 -10.65 -4.79 4.28
CA VAL A 395 -10.54 -6.26 4.24
C VAL A 395 -9.10 -6.77 4.15
N SER A 396 -8.24 -6.14 3.34
CA SER A 396 -6.85 -6.56 3.11
C SER A 396 -5.92 -6.18 4.28
N GLY A 397 -4.71 -6.77 4.32
CA GLY A 397 -3.73 -6.56 5.40
C GLY A 397 -4.17 -7.09 6.78
N GLY A 398 -5.21 -7.94 6.78
CA GLY A 398 -5.96 -8.41 7.95
C GLY A 398 -7.32 -7.73 8.05
N SER A 399 -8.40 -8.52 8.08
CA SER A 399 -9.75 -7.97 8.25
C SER A 399 -9.88 -7.28 9.61
N GLU A 400 -10.79 -6.32 9.72
CA GLU A 400 -11.01 -5.59 10.96
C GLU A 400 -11.29 -6.51 12.16
N GLU A 401 -12.06 -7.57 11.98
CA GLU A 401 -12.41 -8.52 13.05
C GLU A 401 -11.17 -9.27 13.55
N ILE A 402 -10.31 -9.72 12.61
CA ILE A 402 -9.07 -10.43 12.94
C ILE A 402 -8.11 -9.50 13.67
N LEU A 403 -7.98 -8.26 13.21
CA LEU A 403 -7.09 -7.29 13.83
C LEU A 403 -7.58 -6.88 15.22
N LEU A 404 -8.88 -6.63 15.39
CA LEU A 404 -9.46 -6.27 16.68
C LEU A 404 -9.35 -7.41 17.70
N ASP A 405 -9.58 -8.67 17.30
CA ASP A 405 -9.35 -9.84 18.15
C ASP A 405 -7.86 -10.01 18.52
N MET A 406 -6.96 -9.86 17.54
CA MET A 406 -5.51 -9.88 17.77
C MET A 406 -5.09 -8.81 18.79
N ILE A 407 -5.57 -7.58 18.63
CA ILE A 407 -5.33 -6.45 19.55
C ILE A 407 -5.80 -6.80 20.95
N ALA A 408 -7.05 -7.26 21.10
CA ALA A 408 -7.63 -7.59 22.41
C ALA A 408 -6.84 -8.71 23.11
N LYS A 409 -6.46 -9.77 22.37
CA LYS A 409 -5.62 -10.87 22.88
C LYS A 409 -4.25 -10.38 23.33
N GLN A 410 -3.63 -9.45 22.61
CA GLN A 410 -2.33 -8.90 22.98
C GLN A 410 -2.42 -7.97 24.19
N GLN A 411 -3.41 -7.09 24.24
CA GLN A 411 -3.65 -6.21 25.39
C GLN A 411 -3.92 -7.00 26.67
N ARG A 412 -4.65 -8.13 26.58
CA ARG A 412 -4.84 -9.02 27.74
C ARG A 412 -3.52 -9.51 28.33
N LYS A 413 -2.51 -9.82 27.50
CA LYS A 413 -1.19 -10.25 27.99
C LYS A 413 -0.46 -9.14 28.75
N LEU A 414 -0.73 -7.87 28.42
CA LEU A 414 -0.14 -6.71 29.07
C LEU A 414 -0.83 -6.34 30.38
N ALA A 415 -2.07 -6.78 30.58
CA ALA A 415 -2.87 -6.36 31.73
C ALA A 415 -2.24 -6.79 33.07
N HIS A 416 -1.42 -7.85 33.13
CA HIS A 416 -0.93 -8.45 34.38
C HIS A 416 -2.05 -8.72 35.44
N LEU A 417 -3.29 -8.79 34.92
CA LEU A 417 -4.59 -9.27 35.40
C LEU A 417 -4.62 -10.70 35.96
#